data_AF-A0A8X6TVC7-F1
#
_entry.id   AF-A0A8X6TVC7-F1
#
_cell.length_a   1.000
_cell.length_b   1.000
_cell.length_c   1.000
_cell.angle_alpha   90.00
_cell.angle_beta   90.00
_cell.angle_gamma   90.00
#
_symmetry.space_group_name_H-M   'P 1'
#
loop_
_entity.id
_entity.type
_entity.pdbx_description
1 polymer ?
#
loop_
_entity_poly.entity_id
_entity_poly.type
_entity_poly.pdbx_seq_one_letter_code
_entity_poly.pdbx_strand_id
1 'polypeptide(L)'
;MRSIRGSSAYWRTAMNEIIAFIKCVGLPTWFITLSCNDLTWLDMRKALLIADKRPDVNPASICIDEAQQLIEMYPVVLSRHFSIRVNAFMSHI
;
A
#
# COMPACT_ATOMS: atom_id res chain seq x y z
N MET A 1 -44.70 -10.91 6.16
CA MET A 1 -43.92 -10.12 7.15
C MET A 1 -42.40 -10.36 7.06
N ARG A 2 -41.81 -10.58 5.88
CA ARG A 2 -40.35 -10.82 5.74
C ARG A 2 -39.53 -9.56 5.43
N SER A 3 -40.14 -8.40 5.17
CA SER A 3 -39.44 -7.20 4.70
C SER A 3 -39.35 -6.06 5.71
N ILE A 4 -39.70 -6.28 6.99
CA ILE A 4 -39.48 -5.26 8.03
C ILE A 4 -38.00 -5.31 8.41
N ARG A 5 -37.22 -4.35 7.92
CA ARG A 5 -35.82 -4.15 8.32
C ARG A 5 -35.76 -3.99 9.84
N GLY A 6 -34.81 -4.66 10.49
CA GLY A 6 -34.63 -4.64 11.94
C GLY A 6 -35.48 -5.65 12.73
N SER A 7 -36.40 -6.37 12.09
CA SER A 7 -37.12 -7.48 12.73
C SER A 7 -36.20 -8.69 12.98
N SER A 8 -36.56 -9.54 13.95
CA SER A 8 -35.82 -10.79 14.23
C SER A 8 -35.75 -11.71 13.00
N ALA A 9 -36.82 -11.76 12.20
CA ALA A 9 -36.85 -12.49 10.94
C ALA A 9 -35.85 -11.94 9.91
N TYR A 10 -35.73 -10.62 9.80
CA TYR A 10 -34.75 -9.97 8.93
C TYR A 10 -33.31 -10.32 9.34
N TRP A 11 -32.98 -10.22 10.64
CA TRP A 11 -31.64 -10.55 11.15
C TRP A 11 -31.28 -12.02 10.94
N ARG A 12 -32.24 -12.93 11.12
CA ARG A 12 -32.04 -14.36 10.89
C ARG A 12 -31.77 -14.67 9.41
N THR A 13 -32.47 -13.99 8.50
CA THR A 13 -32.21 -14.12 7.06
C THR A 13 -30.83 -13.57 6.70
N ALA A 14 -30.47 -12.36 7.16
CA ALA A 14 -29.16 -11.75 6.90
C ALA A 14 -27.99 -12.61 7.45
N MET A 15 -28.15 -13.18 8.65
CA MET A 15 -27.18 -14.12 9.23
C MET A 15 -27.01 -15.37 8.36
N ASN A 16 -28.11 -15.96 7.90
CA ASN A 16 -28.08 -17.15 7.05
C ASN A 16 -27.42 -16.85 5.69
N GLU A 17 -27.64 -15.66 5.13
CA GLU A 17 -26.97 -15.20 3.91
C GLU A 17 -25.45 -15.07 4.12
N ILE A 18 -24.99 -14.46 5.22
CA ILE A 18 -23.56 -14.36 5.54
C ILE A 18 -22.93 -15.75 5.71
N ILE A 19 -23.61 -16.67 6.42
CA ILE A 19 -23.13 -18.05 6.59
C ILE A 19 -23.06 -18.77 5.24
N ALA A 20 -24.05 -18.56 4.36
CA ALA A 20 -24.04 -19.13 3.01
C ALA A 20 -22.89 -18.54 2.18
N PHE A 21 -22.60 -17.24 2.27
CA PHE A 21 -21.45 -16.63 1.62
C PHE A 21 -20.13 -17.22 2.11
N ILE A 22 -19.93 -17.37 3.42
CA ILE A 22 -18.72 -17.99 3.98
C ILE A 22 -18.57 -19.44 3.48
N LYS A 23 -19.67 -20.19 3.36
CA LYS A 23 -19.65 -21.58 2.88
C LYS A 23 -19.41 -21.71 1.38
N CYS A 24 -19.92 -20.79 0.56
CA CYS A 24 -19.82 -20.86 -0.90
C CYS A 24 -18.58 -20.17 -1.45
N VAL A 25 -18.21 -19.01 -0.91
CA VAL A 25 -17.07 -18.19 -1.38
C VAL A 25 -15.79 -18.53 -0.61
N GLY A 26 -15.91 -19.06 0.60
CA GLY A 26 -14.79 -19.36 1.49
C GLY A 26 -14.56 -18.26 2.53
N LEU A 27 -13.42 -18.34 3.22
CA LEU A 27 -13.01 -17.34 4.20
C LEU A 27 -12.81 -15.98 3.52
N PRO A 28 -13.21 -14.87 4.15
CA PRO A 28 -12.96 -13.53 3.61
C PRO A 28 -11.46 -13.34 3.42
N THR A 29 -11.05 -13.02 2.19
CA THR A 29 -9.66 -12.71 1.86
C THR A 29 -9.45 -11.21 1.95
N TRP A 30 -8.47 -10.79 2.76
CA TRP A 30 -8.10 -9.38 2.88
C TRP A 30 -7.07 -9.04 1.80
N PHE A 31 -7.37 -8.00 1.04
CA PHE A 31 -6.44 -7.47 0.04
C PHE A 31 -6.01 -6.08 0.47
N ILE A 32 -4.70 -5.87 0.52
CA ILE A 32 -4.10 -4.57 0.79
C ILE A 32 -3.22 -4.23 -0.40
N THR A 33 -3.41 -3.04 -0.97
CA THR A 33 -2.54 -2.50 -2.01
C THR A 33 -1.70 -1.40 -1.41
N LEU A 34 -0.38 -1.57 -1.45
CA LEU A 34 0.59 -0.59 -1.00
C LEU A 34 1.20 0.09 -2.22
N SER A 35 1.34 1.41 -2.17
CA SER A 35 2.00 2.21 -3.21
C SER A 35 3.11 3.05 -2.60
N CYS A 36 4.07 3.44 -3.44
CA CYS A 36 5.19 4.27 -3.04
C CYS A 36 4.86 5.76 -3.27
N ASN A 37 5.21 6.63 -2.33
CA ASN A 37 5.19 8.07 -2.51
C ASN A 37 6.64 8.56 -2.77
N ASP A 38 7.17 8.08 -3.88
CA ASP A 38 8.55 8.24 -4.35
C ASP A 38 9.00 9.70 -4.53
N LEU A 39 8.10 10.59 -4.96
CA LEU A 39 8.43 12.00 -5.18
C LEU A 39 8.67 12.79 -3.88
N THR A 40 8.04 12.43 -2.76
CA THR A 40 8.10 13.25 -1.54
C THR A 40 8.88 12.60 -0.39
N TRP A 41 9.08 11.28 -0.43
CA TRP A 41 9.86 10.57 0.57
C TRP A 41 11.33 11.00 0.55
N LEU A 42 11.77 11.68 1.62
CA LEU A 42 13.15 12.18 1.75
C LEU A 42 14.17 11.05 1.79
N ASP A 43 13.81 9.93 2.41
CA ASP A 43 14.59 8.68 2.42
C ASP A 43 14.76 8.09 1.03
N MET A 44 13.70 8.11 0.21
CA MET A 44 13.76 7.68 -1.20
C MET A 44 14.66 8.61 -2.01
N ARG A 45 14.48 9.93 -1.89
CA ARG A 45 15.33 10.92 -2.56
C ARG A 45 16.80 10.75 -2.17
N LYS A 46 17.09 10.45 -0.90
CA LYS A 46 18.44 10.15 -0.43
C LYS A 46 19.01 8.88 -1.10
N ALA A 47 18.22 7.82 -1.21
CA ALA A 47 18.65 6.60 -1.89
C ALA A 47 18.97 6.83 -3.37
N LEU A 48 18.15 7.64 -4.05
CA LEU A 48 18.37 8.04 -5.44
C LEU A 48 19.63 8.91 -5.60
N LEU A 49 19.85 9.89 -4.71
CA LEU A 49 21.07 10.69 -4.69
C LEU A 49 22.34 9.86 -4.50
N ILE A 50 22.29 8.86 -3.61
CA ILE A 50 23.41 7.94 -3.40
C ILE A 50 23.68 7.15 -4.68
N ALA A 51 22.64 6.71 -5.38
CA ALA A 51 22.78 6.02 -6.67
C ALA A 51 23.38 6.92 -7.76
N ASP A 52 23.04 8.22 -7.75
CA ASP A 52 23.60 9.25 -8.64
C ASP A 52 24.99 9.76 -8.19
N LYS A 53 25.62 9.14 -7.17
CA LYS A 53 26.93 9.51 -6.62
C LYS A 53 26.99 10.91 -6.00
N ARG A 54 25.86 11.42 -5.48
CA ARG A 54 25.73 12.72 -4.79
C ARG A 54 25.27 12.57 -3.34
N PRO A 55 26.00 11.84 -2.48
CA PRO A 55 25.53 11.53 -1.12
C PRO A 55 25.45 12.76 -0.19
N ASP A 56 26.21 13.82 -0.48
CA ASP A 56 26.31 15.01 0.36
C ASP A 56 25.18 16.03 0.12
N VAL A 57 24.39 15.84 -0.94
CA VAL A 57 23.28 16.74 -1.27
C VAL A 57 22.12 16.49 -0.31
N ASN A 58 21.50 17.57 0.17
CA ASN A 58 20.32 17.46 1.02
C ASN A 58 19.11 16.96 0.19
N PRO A 59 18.45 15.85 0.56
CA PRO A 59 17.28 15.36 -0.17
C PRO A 59 16.10 16.36 -0.25
N ALA A 60 16.04 17.30 0.71
CA ALA A 60 15.01 18.33 0.76
C ALA A 60 15.28 19.51 -0.20
N SER A 61 16.52 19.68 -0.69
CA SER A 61 16.85 20.78 -1.61
C SER A 61 16.55 20.48 -3.07
N ILE A 62 16.23 19.22 -3.40
CA ILE A 62 15.97 18.76 -4.77
C ILE A 62 14.55 19.16 -5.20
N CYS A 63 14.42 19.67 -6.42
CA CYS A 63 13.11 19.96 -7.03
C CYS A 63 12.35 18.65 -7.36
N ILE A 64 11.03 18.72 -7.50
CA ILE A 64 10.21 17.57 -7.90
C ILE A 64 10.62 17.06 -9.29
N ASP A 65 10.94 17.97 -10.22
CA ASP A 65 11.35 17.60 -11.58
C ASP A 65 12.67 16.81 -11.60
N GLU A 66 13.65 17.24 -10.80
CA GLU A 66 14.92 16.52 -10.66
C GLU A 66 14.72 15.16 -9.97
N ALA A 67 13.85 15.10 -8.96
CA ALA A 67 13.49 13.83 -8.33
C ALA A 67 12.83 12.86 -9.33
N GLN A 68 11.96 13.36 -10.22
CA GLN A 68 11.35 12.55 -11.27
C GLN A 68 12.39 12.03 -12.26
N GLN A 69 13.34 12.87 -12.70
CA GLN A 69 14.44 12.43 -13.57
C GLN A 69 15.28 11.32 -12.90
N LEU A 70 15.58 11.45 -11.61
CA LEU A 70 16.31 10.44 -10.86
C LEU A 70 15.53 9.11 -10.76
N ILE A 71 14.20 9.18 -10.60
CA ILE A 71 13.33 7.99 -10.59
C ILE A 71 13.40 7.26 -11.94
N GLU A 72 13.31 8.00 -13.04
CA GLU A 72 13.39 7.46 -14.40
C GLU A 72 14.77 6.84 -14.69
N MET A 73 15.85 7.44 -14.18
CA MET A 73 17.21 6.91 -14.33
C MET A 73 17.50 5.69 -13.45
N TYR A 74 16.91 5.62 -12.25
CA TYR A 74 17.21 4.58 -11.25
C TYR A 74 15.99 3.80 -10.74
N PRO A 75 15.16 3.20 -11.63
CA PRO A 75 13.93 2.52 -11.23
C PRO A 75 14.19 1.28 -10.34
N VAL A 76 15.34 0.63 -10.51
CA VAL A 76 15.73 -0.55 -9.70
C VAL A 76 15.97 -0.16 -8.24
N VAL A 77 16.59 1.01 -8.01
CA VAL A 77 16.85 1.52 -6.65
C VAL A 77 15.54 1.84 -5.95
N LEU A 78 14.62 2.51 -6.67
CA LEU A 78 13.27 2.80 -6.19
C LEU A 78 12.51 1.53 -5.82
N SER A 79 12.45 0.55 -6.71
CA SER A 79 11.75 -0.72 -6.48
C SER A 79 12.32 -1.47 -5.28
N ARG A 80 13.65 -1.53 -5.16
CA ARG A 80 14.33 -2.16 -4.03
C ARG A 80 14.03 -1.44 -2.72
N HIS A 81 14.09 -0.10 -2.71
CA HIS A 81 13.82 0.70 -1.53
C HIS A 81 12.37 0.53 -1.05
N PHE A 82 11.40 0.58 -1.97
CA PHE A 82 10.01 0.30 -1.67
C PHE A 82 9.80 -1.10 -1.10
N SER A 83 10.42 -2.12 -1.71
CA SER A 83 10.34 -3.51 -1.26
C SER A 83 10.88 -3.68 0.17
N ILE A 84 12.00 -3.02 0.52
CA ILE A 84 12.55 -3.05 1.88
C ILE A 84 11.56 -2.44 2.88
N ARG A 85 10.94 -1.29 2.54
CA ARG A 85 9.94 -0.66 3.41
C ARG A 85 8.70 -1.52 3.60
N VAL A 86 8.20 -2.14 2.52
CA VAL A 86 7.06 -3.06 2.59
C VAL A 86 7.41 -4.28 3.43
N ASN A 87 8.57 -4.90 3.23
CA ASN A 87 8.99 -6.06 4.01
C ASN A 87 9.13 -5.73 5.50
N ALA A 88 9.69 -4.56 5.83
CA ALA A 88 9.74 -4.09 7.21
C ALA A 88 8.35 -3.81 7.78
N PHE A 89 7.41 -3.28 6.99
CA PHE A 89 6.02 -3.10 7.42
C PHE A 89 5.34 -4.45 7.69
N MET A 90 5.48 -5.40 6.77
CA MET A 90 4.92 -6.75 6.88
C MET A 90 5.51 -7.54 8.05
N SER A 91 6.73 -7.24 8.51
CA SER A 91 7.31 -7.88 9.70
C SER A 91 6.75 -7.36 11.03
N HIS A 92 6.03 -6.24 11.02
CA HIS A 92 5.40 -5.64 12.21
C HIS A 92 3.88 -5.89 12.28
N ILE A 93 3.31 -6.57 11.27
CA ILE A 93 1.92 -7.06 11.24
C ILE A 93 1.91 -8.52 11.68
#